data_AF-A0A0F9IJ94-F1
#
_entry.id   AF-A0A0F9IJ94-F1
#
_cell.length_a   1.000
_cell.length_b   1.000
_cell.length_c   1.000
_cell.angle_alpha   90.00
_cell.angle_beta   90.00
_cell.angle_gamma   90.00
#
_symmetry.space_group_name_H-M   'P 1'
#
loop_
_entity.id
_entity.type
_entity.pdbx_description
1 polymer ?
#
loop_
_entity_poly.entity_id
_entity_poly.type
_entity_poly.pdbx_seq_one_letter_code
_entity_poly.pdbx_strand_id
1 'polypeptide(L)'
;MMLVKIDPKHVHHFGDTLQLDVQFPEYPDLPTYGLRLPIPVTKQQVKDAIKAKAQKAKAQMDKDTAMRDMLGTDIFEFNIEV
;
A
#
# COMPACT_ATOMS: atom_id res chain seq x y z
N MET A 1 15.72 -3.18 -3.95
CA MET A 1 15.62 -2.37 -2.72
C MET A 1 14.42 -1.47 -2.94
N MET A 2 13.33 -1.61 -2.18
CA MET A 2 12.07 -0.92 -2.50
C MET A 2 12.15 0.54 -2.08
N LEU A 3 12.03 1.46 -3.03
CA LEU A 3 11.97 2.90 -2.78
C LEU A 3 10.59 3.24 -2.23
N VAL A 4 10.58 3.92 -1.10
CA VAL A 4 9.34 4.39 -0.46
C VAL A 4 9.38 5.91 -0.39
N LYS A 5 8.34 6.55 -0.91
CA LYS A 5 8.18 8.00 -0.85
C LYS A 5 7.06 8.31 0.14
N ILE A 6 7.41 9.01 1.21
CA ILE A 6 6.44 9.61 2.11
C ILE A 6 6.11 10.97 1.52
N ASP A 7 4.83 11.27 1.31
CA ASP A 7 4.45 12.59 0.87
C ASP A 7 4.38 13.55 2.08
N PRO A 8 5.28 14.54 2.18
CA PRO A 8 5.34 15.42 3.35
C PRO A 8 4.11 16.33 3.49
N LYS A 9 3.33 16.54 2.40
CA LYS A 9 2.09 17.33 2.45
C LYS A 9 0.92 16.53 3.02
N HIS A 10 1.05 15.21 3.09
CA HIS A 10 0.06 14.29 3.64
C HIS A 10 0.51 13.68 4.98
N VAL A 11 1.33 14.42 5.71
CA VAL A 11 1.65 14.12 7.12
C VAL A 11 0.70 14.92 7.98
N HIS A 12 -0.29 14.24 8.54
CA HIS A 12 -1.29 14.87 9.39
C HIS A 12 -1.10 14.46 10.84
N HIS A 13 -1.12 15.46 11.72
CA HIS A 13 -1.08 15.27 13.16
C HIS A 13 -2.49 15.42 13.73
N PHE A 14 -3.03 14.35 14.32
CA PHE A 14 -4.36 14.31 14.91
C PHE A 14 -4.24 13.96 16.40
N GLY A 15 -4.07 14.96 17.26
CA GLY A 15 -3.95 14.75 18.71
C GLY A 15 -2.81 13.78 19.03
N ASP A 16 -3.16 12.58 19.49
CA ASP A 16 -2.21 11.50 19.82
C ASP A 16 -1.89 10.56 18.65
N THR A 17 -2.27 10.89 17.41
CA THR A 17 -2.03 10.04 16.23
C THR A 17 -1.36 10.81 15.10
N LEU A 18 -0.27 10.25 14.57
CA LEU A 18 0.37 10.67 13.33
C LEU A 18 -0.19 9.85 12.16
N GLN A 19 -0.76 10.51 11.17
CA GLN A 19 -1.10 9.90 9.88
C GLN A 19 -0.03 10.26 8.84
N LEU A 20 0.47 9.25 8.14
CA LEU A 20 1.48 9.35 7.09
C LEU A 20 0.95 8.64 5.85
N ASP A 21 0.90 9.33 4.72
CA ASP A 21 0.61 8.68 3.45
C ASP A 21 1.89 8.21 2.76
N VAL A 22 1.90 6.92 2.41
CA VAL A 22 3.05 6.21 1.88
C VAL A 22 2.76 5.77 0.45
N GLN A 23 3.65 6.17 -0.45
CA GLN A 23 3.60 5.80 -1.87
C GLN A 23 4.82 4.97 -2.24
N PHE A 24 4.59 4.03 -3.17
CA PHE A 24 5.62 3.18 -3.74
C PHE A 24 5.87 3.63 -5.17
N PRO A 25 6.81 4.57 -5.43
CA PRO A 25 7.03 5.12 -6.76
C PRO A 25 7.45 4.09 -7.81
N GLU A 26 8.06 2.97 -7.40
CA GLU A 26 8.38 1.85 -8.29
C GLU A 26 7.13 1.07 -8.75
N TYR A 27 5.99 1.30 -8.10
CA TYR A 27 4.73 0.61 -8.34
C TYR A 27 3.58 1.63 -8.32
N PRO A 28 3.47 2.48 -9.36
CA PRO A 28 2.49 3.57 -9.41
C PRO A 28 1.03 3.08 -9.42
N ASP A 29 0.79 1.83 -9.84
CA ASP A 29 -0.52 1.18 -9.79
C ASP A 29 -0.97 0.85 -8.35
N LEU A 30 -0.05 0.88 -7.38
CA LEU A 30 -0.42 0.65 -5.99
C LEU A 30 -1.07 1.91 -5.39
N PRO A 31 -2.15 1.72 -4.62
CA PRO A 31 -2.80 2.83 -3.94
C PRO A 31 -1.85 3.49 -2.93
N THR A 32 -2.09 4.77 -2.66
CA THR A 32 -1.43 5.44 -1.54
C THR A 32 -1.89 4.81 -0.23
N TYR A 33 -0.96 4.40 0.62
CA TYR A 33 -1.27 3.74 1.88
C TYR A 33 -1.20 4.73 3.04
N GLY A 34 -2.36 5.00 3.63
CA GLY A 34 -2.45 5.73 4.90
C GLY A 34 -1.94 4.90 6.07
N LEU A 35 -1.02 5.46 6.84
CA LEU A 35 -0.33 4.82 7.96
C LEU A 35 -0.57 5.65 9.21
N ARG A 36 -1.29 5.09 10.19
CA ARG A 36 -1.59 5.76 11.46
C ARG A 36 -0.71 5.19 12.56
N LEU A 37 0.00 6.07 13.25
CA LEU A 37 0.93 5.72 14.33
C LEU A 37 0.57 6.51 15.58
N PRO A 38 0.46 5.86 16.75
CA PRO A 38 0.23 6.56 18.01
C PRO A 38 1.48 7.36 18.41
N ILE A 39 1.27 8.53 18.99
CA ILE A 39 2.30 9.43 19.49
C ILE A 39 2.49 9.18 21.00
N PRO A 40 3.73 9.20 21.52
CA PRO A 40 4.99 9.48 20.84
C PRO A 40 5.45 8.34 19.92
N VAL A 41 5.76 8.69 18.67
CA VAL A 41 6.27 7.75 17.67
C VAL A 41 7.75 7.99 17.43
N THR A 42 8.55 6.92 17.49
CA THR A 42 9.99 6.98 17.19
C THR A 42 10.26 6.81 15.70
N LYS A 43 11.38 7.38 15.21
CA LYS A 43 11.81 7.17 13.81
C LYS A 43 11.94 5.69 13.44
N GLN A 44 12.31 4.83 14.41
CA GLN A 44 12.40 3.39 14.22
C GLN A 44 11.02 2.77 14.00
N GLN A 45 10.03 3.10 14.83
CA GLN A 45 8.64 2.64 14.65
C GLN A 45 8.05 3.09 13.31
N VAL A 46 8.33 4.32 12.87
CA VAL A 46 7.92 4.79 11.53
C VAL A 46 8.54 3.90 10.44
N LYS A 47 9.85 3.63 10.53
CA LYS A 47 10.54 2.75 9.56
C LYS A 47 9.99 1.33 9.55
N ASP A 48 9.78 0.74 10.72
CA ASP A 48 9.24 -0.62 10.85
C ASP A 48 7.81 -0.70 10.32
N ALA A 49 6.98 0.30 10.59
CA ALA A 49 5.61 0.34 10.10
C ALA A 49 5.54 0.52 8.57
N ILE A 50 6.38 1.38 8.01
CA ILE A 50 6.55 1.52 6.56
C ILE A 50 7.03 0.21 5.94
N LYS A 51 8.03 -0.45 6.54
CA LYS A 51 8.56 -1.73 6.06
C LYS A 51 7.50 -2.83 6.09
N ALA A 52 6.71 -2.91 7.16
CA ALA A 52 5.61 -3.86 7.27
C ALA A 52 4.54 -3.58 6.19
N LYS A 53 4.25 -2.31 5.90
CA LYS A 53 3.30 -1.95 4.86
C LYS A 53 3.84 -2.24 3.46
N ALA A 54 5.12 -1.99 3.21
CA ALA A 54 5.82 -2.34 1.98
C ALA A 54 5.79 -3.84 1.72
N GLN A 55 6.01 -4.66 2.75
CA GLN A 55 5.90 -6.12 2.64
C GLN A 55 4.48 -6.56 2.30
N LYS A 56 3.45 -5.94 2.92
CA LYS A 56 2.04 -6.22 2.59
C LYS A 56 1.70 -5.80 1.16
N ALA A 57 2.18 -4.64 0.73
CA ALA A 57 2.00 -4.16 -0.63
C ALA A 57 2.65 -5.12 -1.64
N LYS A 58 3.89 -5.57 -1.38
CA LYS A 58 4.55 -6.58 -2.19
C LYS A 58 3.77 -7.89 -2.24
N ALA A 59 3.33 -8.41 -1.09
CA ALA A 59 2.54 -9.64 -1.03
C ALA A 59 1.20 -9.50 -1.78
N GLN A 60 0.59 -8.31 -1.76
CA GLN A 60 -0.61 -8.03 -2.54
C GLN A 60 -0.32 -8.00 -4.05
N MET A 61 0.81 -7.44 -4.47
CA MET A 61 1.26 -7.48 -5.86
C MET A 61 1.54 -8.89 -6.34
N ASP A 62 2.23 -9.71 -5.53
CA ASP A 62 2.48 -11.11 -5.86
C ASP A 62 1.15 -11.87 -6.02
N LYS A 63 0.15 -11.57 -5.16
CA LYS A 63 -1.21 -12.11 -5.32
C LYS A 63 -1.93 -11.60 -6.56
N ASP A 64 -1.85 -10.31 -6.87
CA ASP A 64 -2.49 -9.72 -8.05
C ASP A 64 -1.85 -10.24 -9.34
N THR A 65 -0.53 -10.41 -9.34
CA THR A 65 0.23 -11.03 -10.43
C THR A 65 -0.16 -12.49 -10.57
N ALA A 66 -0.22 -13.24 -9.48
CA ALA A 66 -0.68 -14.63 -9.51
C ALA A 66 -2.15 -14.75 -9.94
N MET A 67 -3.02 -13.82 -9.53
CA MET A 67 -4.41 -13.76 -9.99
C MET A 67 -4.50 -13.40 -11.47
N ARG A 68 -3.69 -12.46 -11.96
CA ARG A 68 -3.61 -12.10 -13.38
C ARG A 68 -3.09 -13.25 -14.24
N ASP A 69 -2.08 -13.97 -13.75
CA ASP A 69 -1.52 -15.15 -14.39
C ASP A 69 -2.55 -16.30 -14.40
N MET A 70 -3.29 -16.47 -13.30
CA MET A 70 -4.38 -17.45 -13.16
C MET A 70 -5.64 -17.06 -13.96
N LEU A 71 -5.89 -15.77 -14.18
CA LEU A 71 -6.93 -15.22 -15.07
C LEU A 71 -6.42 -15.10 -16.52
N GLY A 72 -5.24 -15.64 -16.82
CA GLY A 72 -4.63 -15.57 -18.14
C GLY A 72 -5.58 -16.07 -19.23
N THR A 73 -6.07 -15.14 -20.06
CA THR A 73 -6.71 -15.39 -21.37
C THR A 73 -8.14 -15.94 -21.36
N ASP A 74 -8.90 -15.86 -20.28
CA ASP A 74 -10.35 -16.11 -20.36
C ASP A 74 -11.11 -14.78 -20.28
N ILE A 75 -11.58 -14.32 -21.44
CA ILE A 75 -12.67 -13.35 -21.52
C ILE A 75 -13.89 -14.07 -20.96
N PHE A 76 -14.23 -13.80 -19.70
CA PHE A 76 -15.48 -14.29 -19.15
C PHE A 76 -16.63 -13.41 -19.69
N GLU A 77 -17.24 -13.85 -20.80
CA GLU A 77 -18.56 -13.35 -21.22
C GLU A 77 -19.61 -13.90 -20.25
N PHE A 78 -20.00 -13.09 -19.27
CA PHE A 78 -21.14 -13.39 -18.42
C PHE A 78 -22.41 -12.83 -19.07
N ASN A 79 -23.29 -13.71 -19.56
CA ASN A 79 -24.67 -13.33 -19.87
C ASN A 79 -25.39 -13.08 -18.55
N ILE A 80 -25.76 -11.83 -18.30
CA ILE A 80 -26.69 -11.48 -17.23
C ILE A 80 -28.09 -11.54 -17.85
N GLU A 81 -28.82 -12.62 -17.60
CA GLU A 81 -30.27 -12.63 -17.81
C GLU A 81 -30.92 -11.78 -16.71
N VAL A 82 -31.62 -10.72 -17.14
CA VAL A 82 -32.42 -9.82 -16.31
C VAL A 82 -33.88 -10.27 -16.29
#